data_AF-A0A1F2F1I4-F1
#
_entry.id   AF-A0A1F2F1I4-F1
#
_cell.length_a   1.000
_cell.length_b   1.000
_cell.length_c   1.000
_cell.angle_alpha   90.00
_cell.angle_beta   90.00
_cell.angle_gamma   90.00
#
_symmetry.space_group_name_H-M   'P 1'
#
loop_
_entity.id
_entity.type
_entity.pdbx_description
1 polymer ?
#
loop_
_entity_poly.entity_id
_entity_poly.type
_entity_poly.pdbx_seq_one_letter_code
_entity_poly.pdbx_strand_id
1 'polypeptide(L)'
;MRPQELYHQVGMTHEGLSGIVDQVRQLVASAEVWDWATLTVDDSAVITPAEAADAVVDDLRACADALDLAIGHAEAAWSASSRIGDGG
;
A
#
# COMPACT_ATOMS: atom_id res chain seq x y z
N MET A 1 24.95 5.06 11.07
CA MET A 1 23.96 4.00 11.33
C MET A 1 24.71 2.68 11.28
N ARG A 2 24.62 1.88 12.34
CA ARG A 2 25.20 0.53 12.43
C ARG A 2 24.30 -0.48 11.71
N PRO A 3 24.83 -1.64 11.26
CA PRO A 3 24.03 -2.66 10.58
C PRO A 3 22.80 -3.13 11.38
N GLN A 4 22.90 -3.24 12.70
CA GLN A 4 21.79 -3.64 13.56
C GLN A 4 20.73 -2.54 13.69
N GLU A 5 21.13 -1.27 13.64
CA GLU A 5 20.21 -0.13 13.60
C GLU A 5 19.43 -0.12 12.28
N LEU A 6 20.10 -0.42 11.15
CA LEU A 6 19.46 -0.57 9.86
C LEU A 6 18.49 -1.77 9.85
N TYR A 7 18.92 -2.94 10.33
CA TYR A 7 18.06 -4.13 10.43
C TYR A 7 16.77 -3.83 11.20
N HIS A 8 16.88 -3.16 12.35
CA HIS A 8 15.71 -2.78 13.14
C HIS A 8 14.80 -1.78 12.40
N GLN A 9 15.38 -0.75 11.78
CA GLN A 9 14.60 0.24 11.02
C GLN A 9 13.89 -0.36 9.81
N VAL A 10 14.52 -1.29 9.11
CA VAL A 10 13.90 -2.00 7.98
C VAL A 10 12.74 -2.88 8.48
N GLY A 11 12.90 -3.58 9.60
CA GLY A 11 11.82 -4.36 10.22
C GLY A 11 10.60 -3.49 10.59
N MET A 12 10.82 -2.34 11.23
CA MET A 12 9.73 -1.38 11.54
C MET A 12 9.06 -0.83 10.26
N THR A 13 9.85 -0.56 9.22
CA THR A 13 9.33 -0.08 7.94
C THR A 13 8.47 -1.14 7.27
N HIS A 14 8.92 -2.40 7.28
CA HIS A 14 8.16 -3.54 6.77
C HIS A 14 6.81 -3.67 7.49
N GLU A 15 6.81 -3.66 8.83
CA GLU A 15 5.57 -3.71 9.63
C GLU A 15 4.62 -2.54 9.31
N GLY A 16 5.15 -1.33 9.20
CA GLY A 16 4.37 -0.15 8.82
C GLY A 16 3.74 -0.27 7.43
N LEU A 17 4.50 -0.75 6.44
CA LEU A 17 3.98 -0.99 5.09
C LEU A 17 2.90 -2.07 5.07
N SER A 18 3.07 -3.15 5.83
CA SER A 18 2.04 -4.20 5.98
C SER A 18 0.75 -3.65 6.56
N GLY A 19 0.82 -2.80 7.60
CA GLY A 19 -0.38 -2.15 8.15
C GLY A 19 -1.08 -1.23 7.14
N ILE A 20 -0.32 -0.50 6.32
CA ILE A 20 -0.87 0.39 5.29
C ILE A 20 -1.53 -0.41 4.16
N VAL A 21 -0.92 -1.50 3.68
CA VAL A 21 -1.53 -2.30 2.60
C VAL A 21 -2.86 -2.92 3.03
N ASP A 22 -2.97 -3.37 4.28
CA ASP A 22 -4.22 -3.88 4.83
C ASP A 22 -5.31 -2.79 4.89
N GLN A 23 -4.93 -1.56 5.27
CA GLN A 23 -5.85 -0.41 5.24
C GLN A 23 -6.31 -0.10 3.81
N VAL A 24 -5.41 -0.11 2.83
CA VAL A 24 -5.76 0.14 1.42
C VAL A 24 -6.69 -0.96 0.89
N ARG A 25 -6.43 -2.23 1.20
CA ARG A 25 -7.33 -3.34 0.85
C ARG A 25 -8.72 -3.20 1.47
N GLN A 26 -8.80 -2.71 2.70
CA GLN A 26 -10.08 -2.40 3.33
C GLN A 26 -10.82 -1.26 2.61
N LEU A 27 -10.10 -0.25 2.12
CA LEU A 27 -10.69 0.83 1.30
C LEU A 27 -11.22 0.29 -0.04
N VAL A 28 -10.48 -0.58 -0.72
CA VAL A 28 -10.94 -1.25 -1.95
C VAL A 28 -12.26 -1.99 -1.69
N ALA A 29 -12.30 -2.86 -0.68
CA ALA A 29 -13.50 -3.61 -0.33
C ALA A 29 -14.70 -2.72 0.04
N SER A 30 -14.42 -1.55 0.64
CA SER A 30 -15.46 -0.58 0.99
C SER A 30 -15.99 0.18 -0.23
N ALA A 31 -15.13 0.44 -1.23
CA ALA A 31 -15.51 1.11 -2.48
C ALA A 31 -16.30 0.18 -3.42
N GLU A 32 -15.95 -1.11 -3.46
CA GLU A 32 -16.63 -2.12 -4.27
C GLU A 32 -18.12 -2.32 -3.93
N VAL A 33 -18.54 -1.94 -2.72
CA VAL A 33 -19.93 -2.11 -2.24
C VAL A 33 -20.75 -0.82 -2.24
N TRP A 34 -20.24 0.26 -2.82
CA TRP A 34 -21.01 1.49 -2.97
C TRP A 34 -22.28 1.27 -3.80
N ASP A 35 -23.35 2.01 -3.47
CA ASP A 35 -24.53 2.09 -4.33
C ASP A 35 -24.30 3.15 -5.42
N TRP A 36 -23.83 2.71 -6.58
CA TRP A 36 -23.40 3.59 -7.67
C TRP A 36 -24.54 4.43 -8.24
N ALA A 37 -25.79 4.00 -8.07
CA ALA A 37 -26.95 4.77 -8.52
C ALA A 37 -27.18 6.02 -7.66
N THR A 38 -26.60 6.08 -6.46
CA THR A 38 -26.72 7.21 -5.54
C THR A 38 -25.52 8.17 -5.58
N LEU A 39 -24.47 7.81 -6.32
CA LEU A 39 -23.27 8.62 -6.42
C LEU A 39 -23.50 9.81 -7.35
N THR A 40 -22.87 10.92 -7.00
CA THR A 40 -22.84 12.14 -7.81
C THR A 40 -21.39 12.55 -7.99
N VAL A 41 -21.11 13.18 -9.12
CA VAL A 41 -19.80 13.79 -9.42
C VAL A 41 -20.01 15.27 -9.59
N ASP A 42 -18.94 16.05 -9.46
CA ASP A 42 -19.00 17.49 -9.72
C ASP A 42 -19.50 17.75 -11.15
N ASP A 43 -20.43 18.70 -11.31
CA ASP A 43 -21.07 19.01 -12.59
C ASP A 43 -20.08 19.48 -13.68
N SER A 44 -18.86 19.89 -13.29
CA SER A 44 -17.80 20.26 -14.23
C SER A 44 -16.97 19.06 -14.72
N ALA A 45 -17.16 17.87 -14.15
CA ALA A 45 -16.42 16.67 -14.53
C ALA A 45 -16.96 16.07 -15.84
N VAL A 46 -16.06 15.67 -16.74
CA VAL A 46 -16.41 15.04 -18.04
C VAL A 46 -16.54 13.51 -17.90
N ILE A 47 -16.83 13.02 -16.69
CA ILE A 47 -16.94 11.60 -16.38
C ILE A 47 -18.26 11.33 -15.67
N THR A 48 -18.74 10.10 -15.80
CA THR A 48 -19.92 9.62 -15.07
C THR A 48 -19.55 9.19 -13.64
N PRO A 49 -20.52 9.15 -12.70
CA PRO A 49 -20.28 8.60 -11.37
C PRO A 49 -19.75 7.16 -11.37
N ALA A 50 -20.16 6.34 -12.34
CA ALA A 50 -19.66 4.99 -12.49
C ALA A 50 -18.17 4.98 -12.88
N GLU A 51 -17.77 5.76 -13.89
CA GLU A 51 -16.36 5.89 -14.28
C GLU A 51 -15.50 6.45 -13.14
N ALA A 52 -16.03 7.38 -12.34
CA ALA A 52 -15.34 7.91 -11.18
C ALA A 52 -15.16 6.83 -10.08
N ALA A 53 -16.18 6.03 -9.81
CA ALA A 53 -16.12 4.95 -8.84
C ALA A 53 -15.14 3.84 -9.28
N ASP A 54 -15.19 3.44 -10.56
CA ASP A 54 -14.24 2.51 -11.16
C ASP A 54 -12.80 3.02 -11.01
N ALA A 55 -12.54 4.28 -11.36
CA ALA A 55 -11.21 4.88 -11.24
C ALA A 55 -10.69 4.86 -9.80
N VAL A 56 -11.54 5.14 -8.79
CA VAL A 56 -11.15 5.04 -7.38
C VAL A 56 -10.77 3.60 -7.00
N VAL A 57 -11.56 2.60 -7.42
CA VAL A 57 -11.27 1.19 -7.12
C VAL A 57 -9.95 0.77 -7.78
N ASP A 58 -9.75 1.14 -9.05
CA ASP A 58 -8.54 0.78 -9.81
C ASP A 58 -7.28 1.44 -9.22
N ASP A 59 -7.35 2.73 -8.87
CA ASP A 59 -6.23 3.44 -8.24
C ASP A 59 -5.88 2.85 -6.86
N LEU A 60 -6.89 2.48 -6.06
CA LEU A 60 -6.66 1.83 -4.76
C LEU A 60 -6.05 0.43 -4.92
N ARG A 61 -6.47 -0.35 -5.93
CA ARG A 61 -5.86 -1.65 -6.25
C ARG A 61 -4.41 -1.49 -6.69
N ALA A 62 -4.14 -0.56 -7.60
CA ALA A 62 -2.79 -0.25 -8.04
C ALA A 62 -1.89 0.20 -6.88
N CYS A 63 -2.44 0.96 -5.92
CA CYS A 63 -1.75 1.34 -4.70
C CYS A 63 -1.41 0.12 -3.83
N ALA A 64 -2.36 -0.81 -3.63
CA ALA A 64 -2.13 -2.04 -2.88
C ALA A 64 -1.03 -2.90 -3.52
N ASP A 65 -1.06 -3.08 -4.85
CA ASP A 65 -0.06 -3.85 -5.58
C ASP A 65 1.35 -3.24 -5.46
N ALA A 66 1.44 -1.90 -5.54
CA ALA A 66 2.71 -1.20 -5.35
C ALA A 66 3.26 -1.33 -3.92
N LEU A 67 2.37 -1.35 -2.92
CA LEU A 67 2.75 -1.59 -1.52
C LEU A 67 3.21 -3.02 -1.30
N ASP A 68 2.55 -4.02 -1.89
CA ASP A 68 2.99 -5.42 -1.84
C ASP A 68 4.41 -5.58 -2.42
N LEU A 69 4.71 -4.90 -3.52
CA LEU A 69 6.07 -4.88 -4.09
C LEU A 69 7.08 -4.22 -3.11
N ALA A 70 6.71 -3.10 -2.50
CA ALA A 70 7.55 -2.41 -1.53
C ALA A 70 7.81 -3.26 -0.27
N ILE A 71 6.81 -4.00 0.21
CA ILE A 71 6.94 -4.97 1.30
C ILE A 71 7.96 -6.04 0.93
N GLY A 72 7.87 -6.64 -0.26
CA GLY A 72 8.83 -7.63 -0.73
C GLY A 72 10.27 -7.11 -0.78
N HIS A 73 10.47 -5.85 -1.18
CA HIS A 73 11.78 -5.19 -1.15
C HIS A 73 12.28 -4.94 0.27
N ALA A 74 11.40 -4.50 1.18
CA ALA A 74 11.74 -4.31 2.59
C ALA A 74 12.13 -5.63 3.26
N GLU A 75 11.37 -6.71 3.01
CA GLU A 75 11.67 -8.06 3.51
C GLU A 75 13.02 -8.57 2.98
N ALA A 76 13.29 -8.41 1.68
CA ALA A 76 14.57 -8.77 1.09
C ALA A 76 15.75 -8.00 1.70
N ALA A 77 15.58 -6.69 1.92
CA ALA A 77 16.58 -5.84 2.58
C ALA A 77 16.78 -6.25 4.04
N TRP A 78 15.71 -6.62 4.75
CA TRP A 78 15.74 -7.09 6.14
C TRP A 78 16.50 -8.41 6.25
N SER A 79 16.18 -9.36 5.37
CA SER A 79 16.88 -10.64 5.24
C SER A 79 18.36 -10.43 4.94
N ALA A 80 18.71 -9.51 4.02
CA ALA A 80 20.09 -9.19 3.69
C ALA A 80 20.86 -8.57 4.86
N SER A 81 20.24 -7.65 5.59
CA SER A 81 20.87 -6.99 6.74
C SER A 81 21.10 -7.95 7.90
N SER A 82 20.28 -8.99 8.07
CA SER A 82 20.51 -10.03 9.10
C SER A 82 21.82 -10.80 8.93
N ARG A 83 22.37 -10.85 7.71
CA ARG A 83 23.64 -11.53 7.40
C ARG A 83 24.87 -10.68 7.68
N ILE A 84 24.69 -9.40 8.00
CA ILE A 84 25.78 -8.48 8.30
C ILE A 84 26.06 -8.54 9.80
N GLY A 85 27.08 -9.32 10.17
CA GLY A 85 27.64 -9.27 11.52
C GLY A 85 28.66 -8.14 11.63
N ASP A 86 28.67 -7.41 12.76
CA ASP A 86 29.84 -6.63 13.13
C ASP A 86 30.92 -7.61 13.55
N GLY A 87 31.95 -7.78 12.73
CA GLY A 87 33.10 -8.62 13.07
C GLY A 87 33.67 -8.18 14.41
N GLY A 88 33.45 -8.99 15.45
CA GLY A 88 34.17 -8.94 16.71
C GLY A 88 35.56 -9.54 16.55
#